data_AF-A0A9E0INJ2-F1
#
_entry.id   AF-A0A9E0INJ2-F1
#
_cell.length_a   1.000
_cell.length_b   1.000
_cell.length_c   1.000
_cell.angle_alpha   90.00
_cell.angle_beta   90.00
_cell.angle_gamma   90.00
#
_symmetry.space_group_name_H-M   'P 1'
#
loop_
_entity.id
_entity.type
_entity.pdbx_description
1 polymer ?
#
loop_
_entity_poly.entity_id
_entity_poly.type
_entity_poly.pdbx_seq_one_letter_code
_entity_poly.pdbx_strand_id
1 'polypeptide(L)'
;MLRAALVALVLAATTTLAPAPAAACLWDIDTLKEESLGNREVAAVVTGDLGKHSAAFYEAKVTYTRALIDRGGAPAERYDDLAVALAKTGKLDEALIVLTDKERAFPGQYTTHANRGTFLAGKGDLAGALVELRRAVAINPKAHFGREHVQIQLLEWMGRLGKDPALVRRETFLGQVVPTDGMVESVRTRPLRGRNAVGAKPAELAEIAALDANVVALVGLIRFGDGERSPHLWFALGYNLAARGDSQLAVNAFRQAERLGHPLAAGQGGIRASIIRAFNAGAPTLEPDGPGTIGAWAKATPVLDAAWAKGQATMTRRQAGEDRRITKRRLRAVFGY
;
A
#
# COMPACT_ATOMS: atom_id res chain seq x y z
N MET A 1 -43.24 -21.71 -34.45
CA MET A 1 -42.89 -20.36 -33.94
C MET A 1 -42.44 -20.43 -32.47
N LEU A 2 -41.32 -21.10 -32.18
CA LEU A 2 -40.70 -21.11 -30.84
C LEU A 2 -39.17 -21.02 -30.98
N ARG A 3 -38.68 -19.81 -31.27
CA ARG A 3 -37.26 -19.40 -31.18
C ARG A 3 -37.24 -17.89 -30.93
N ALA A 4 -37.58 -17.44 -29.72
CA ALA A 4 -37.47 -16.02 -29.37
C ALA A 4 -37.42 -15.69 -27.86
N ALA A 5 -37.33 -16.67 -26.95
CA ALA A 5 -37.48 -16.40 -25.51
C ALA A 5 -36.24 -16.74 -24.65
N LEU A 6 -35.03 -16.70 -25.23
CA LEU A 6 -33.80 -17.09 -24.51
C LEU A 6 -32.61 -16.17 -24.83
N VAL A 7 -32.86 -14.86 -24.89
CA VAL A 7 -31.79 -13.85 -25.07
C VAL A 7 -31.81 -12.73 -24.01
N ALA A 8 -32.80 -12.67 -23.12
CA ALA A 8 -32.99 -11.51 -22.24
C ALA A 8 -32.56 -11.71 -20.77
N LEU A 9 -31.56 -12.55 -20.48
CA LEU A 9 -31.09 -12.72 -19.09
C LEU A 9 -29.58 -12.97 -18.92
N VAL A 10 -28.73 -12.24 -19.65
CA VAL A 10 -27.26 -12.22 -19.42
C VAL A 10 -26.68 -10.80 -19.28
N LEU A 11 -27.52 -9.78 -19.11
CA LEU A 11 -27.04 -8.49 -18.60
C LEU A 11 -26.95 -8.55 -17.07
N ALA A 12 -26.15 -9.50 -16.58
CA ALA A 12 -25.61 -9.43 -15.23
C ALA A 12 -24.78 -8.14 -15.17
N ALA A 13 -25.23 -7.24 -14.31
CA ALA A 13 -24.60 -5.99 -13.97
C ALA A 13 -23.09 -6.18 -13.79
N THR A 14 -22.32 -5.87 -14.84
CA THR A 14 -20.92 -5.49 -14.70
C THR A 14 -20.92 -4.06 -14.22
N THR A 15 -21.31 -3.86 -12.95
CA THR A 15 -20.83 -2.69 -12.22
C THR A 15 -19.32 -2.83 -12.16
N THR A 16 -18.64 -2.23 -13.15
CA THR A 16 -17.24 -1.89 -13.02
C THR A 16 -17.16 -1.00 -11.80
N LEU A 17 -16.80 -1.58 -10.65
CA LEU A 17 -16.34 -0.80 -9.51
C LEU A 17 -15.18 0.01 -10.06
N ALA A 18 -15.40 1.30 -10.31
CA ALA A 18 -14.29 2.21 -10.52
C ALA A 18 -13.38 2.03 -9.28
N PRO A 19 -12.09 1.72 -9.45
CA PRO A 19 -11.23 1.56 -8.30
C PRO A 19 -11.31 2.85 -7.50
N ALA A 20 -11.77 2.74 -6.24
CA ALA A 20 -11.68 3.87 -5.32
C ALA A 20 -10.21 4.31 -5.31
N PRO A 21 -9.92 5.62 -5.40
CA PRO A 21 -8.55 6.08 -5.27
C PRO A 21 -7.99 5.51 -3.98
N ALA A 22 -6.83 4.87 -4.08
CA ALA A 22 -6.06 4.56 -2.89
C ALA A 22 -5.59 5.91 -2.32
N ALA A 23 -6.28 6.44 -1.31
CA ALA A 23 -5.77 7.50 -0.48
C ALA A 23 -4.45 7.06 0.19
N ALA A 24 -3.41 7.83 -0.10
CA ALA A 24 -2.05 7.56 0.33
C ALA A 24 -1.83 7.74 1.85
N CYS A 25 -0.59 7.58 2.30
CA CYS A 25 -0.18 7.71 3.71
C CYS A 25 -0.54 9.07 4.30
N LEU A 26 -1.02 9.02 5.54
CA LEU A 26 -1.25 10.21 6.37
C LEU A 26 -0.06 10.33 7.34
N TRP A 27 0.54 11.52 7.45
CA TRP A 27 1.76 11.75 8.22
C TRP A 27 1.51 12.34 9.59
N ASP A 28 1.89 11.60 10.62
CA ASP A 28 1.85 12.01 12.01
C ASP A 28 3.04 11.43 12.80
N ILE A 29 3.13 11.69 14.10
CA ILE A 29 4.26 11.25 14.92
C ILE A 29 4.35 9.72 15.00
N ASP A 30 3.20 9.05 15.08
CA ASP A 30 3.13 7.59 15.16
C ASP A 30 3.64 6.96 13.86
N THR A 31 3.25 7.49 12.72
CA THR A 31 3.70 7.07 11.39
C THR A 31 5.23 7.13 11.26
N LEU A 32 5.85 8.25 11.63
CA LEU A 32 7.31 8.40 11.60
C LEU A 32 8.03 7.41 12.52
N LYS A 33 7.50 7.22 13.73
CA LYS A 33 8.07 6.30 14.70
C LYS A 33 7.98 4.86 14.20
N GLU A 34 6.83 4.44 13.70
CA GLU A 34 6.62 3.08 13.20
C GLU A 34 7.52 2.76 12.01
N GLU A 35 7.64 3.69 11.06
CA GLU A 35 8.48 3.48 9.87
C GLU A 35 9.97 3.45 10.15
N SER A 36 10.42 4.20 11.16
CA SER A 36 11.81 4.14 11.61
C SER A 36 12.23 2.75 12.10
N LEU A 37 11.28 1.87 12.43
CA LEU A 37 11.53 0.49 12.85
C LEU A 37 11.84 -0.46 11.66
N GLY A 38 11.72 0.01 10.42
CA GLY A 38 12.29 -0.62 9.22
C GLY A 38 11.67 -1.95 8.79
N ASN A 39 12.50 -2.84 8.21
CA ASN A 39 12.10 -4.05 7.44
C ASN A 39 11.30 -5.14 8.19
N ARG A 40 10.99 -4.99 9.49
CA ARG A 40 10.13 -5.94 10.23
C ARG A 40 8.67 -5.93 9.76
N GLU A 41 8.32 -5.04 8.84
CA GLU A 41 6.92 -4.77 8.46
C GLU A 41 6.46 -5.51 7.20
N VAL A 42 7.35 -5.84 6.26
CA VAL A 42 6.91 -6.38 4.95
C VAL A 42 6.18 -7.71 5.13
N ALA A 43 6.76 -8.65 5.90
CA ALA A 43 6.16 -9.96 6.15
C ALA A 43 4.83 -9.85 6.91
N ALA A 44 4.77 -9.03 7.96
CA ALA A 44 3.55 -8.77 8.71
C ALA A 44 2.45 -8.21 7.79
N VAL A 45 2.77 -7.21 6.98
CA VAL A 45 1.83 -6.55 6.07
C VAL A 45 1.31 -7.52 5.01
N VAL A 46 2.18 -8.26 4.31
CA VAL A 46 1.72 -9.20 3.26
C VAL A 46 0.96 -10.39 3.84
N THR A 47 1.15 -10.72 5.12
CA THR A 47 0.38 -11.74 5.85
C THR A 47 -0.80 -11.17 6.63
N GLY A 48 -1.17 -9.91 6.41
CA GLY A 48 -2.40 -9.32 6.93
C GLY A 48 -2.33 -8.72 8.32
N ASP A 49 -1.18 -8.71 9.00
CA ASP A 49 -0.98 -7.82 10.14
C ASP A 49 -0.50 -6.46 9.64
N LEU A 50 -1.46 -5.60 9.30
CA LEU A 50 -1.17 -4.29 8.71
C LEU A 50 -0.68 -3.27 9.74
N GLY A 51 -0.70 -3.57 11.04
CA GLY A 51 -0.29 -2.61 12.05
C GLY A 51 -1.20 -1.38 12.18
N LYS A 52 -2.45 -1.41 11.68
CA LYS A 52 -3.38 -0.27 11.79
C LYS A 52 -3.94 -0.10 13.21
N HIS A 53 -4.02 1.14 13.66
CA HIS A 53 -4.74 1.52 14.89
C HIS A 53 -6.27 1.43 14.73
N SER A 54 -6.97 1.34 15.86
CA SER A 54 -8.44 1.28 15.87
C SER A 54 -9.10 2.63 15.54
N ALA A 55 -10.40 2.62 15.26
CA ALA A 55 -11.17 3.87 15.13
C ALA A 55 -11.14 4.68 16.44
N ALA A 56 -11.30 4.02 17.59
CA ALA A 56 -11.29 4.67 18.90
C ALA A 56 -9.94 5.34 19.20
N PHE A 57 -8.83 4.79 18.71
CA PHE A 57 -7.52 5.43 18.77
C PHE A 57 -7.51 6.79 18.10
N TYR A 58 -7.97 6.86 16.84
CA TYR A 58 -7.99 8.13 16.12
C TYR A 58 -9.01 9.12 16.70
N GLU A 59 -10.19 8.66 17.16
CA GLU A 59 -11.16 9.52 17.85
C GLU A 59 -10.60 10.12 19.14
N ALA A 60 -9.90 9.31 19.95
CA ALA A 60 -9.22 9.78 21.15
C ALA A 60 -8.08 10.75 20.81
N LYS A 61 -7.32 10.46 19.73
CA LYS A 61 -6.24 11.32 19.25
C LYS A 61 -6.75 12.67 18.75
N VAL A 62 -7.89 12.72 18.05
CA VAL A 62 -8.57 13.99 17.68
C VAL A 62 -8.86 14.82 18.93
N THR A 63 -9.55 14.21 19.91
CA THR A 63 -9.99 14.91 21.13
C THR A 63 -8.83 15.50 21.91
N TYR A 64 -7.80 14.69 22.17
CA TYR A 64 -6.64 15.11 22.93
C TYR A 64 -5.80 16.15 22.18
N THR A 65 -5.54 15.95 20.90
CA THR A 65 -4.62 16.80 20.13
C THR A 65 -5.25 18.16 19.85
N ARG A 66 -6.57 18.23 19.61
CA ARG A 66 -7.29 19.50 19.50
C ARG A 66 -7.17 20.31 20.80
N ALA A 67 -7.36 19.68 21.96
CA ALA A 67 -7.17 20.35 23.25
C ALA A 67 -5.73 20.84 23.49
N LEU A 68 -4.70 20.19 22.93
CA LEU A 68 -3.33 20.69 22.99
C LEU A 68 -3.14 21.95 22.14
N ILE A 69 -3.68 21.95 20.91
CA ILE A 69 -3.59 23.09 20.00
C ILE A 69 -4.33 24.29 20.58
N ASP A 70 -5.56 24.08 21.08
CA ASP A 70 -6.42 25.14 21.63
C ASP A 70 -5.83 25.82 22.87
N ARG A 71 -5.00 25.11 23.65
CA ARG A 71 -4.29 25.68 24.81
C ARG A 71 -3.14 26.62 24.40
N GLY A 72 -2.77 26.64 23.13
CA GLY A 72 -1.66 27.41 22.61
C GLY A 72 -0.29 26.76 22.85
N GLY A 73 0.69 27.14 22.02
CA GLY A 73 2.07 26.66 22.12
C GLY A 73 2.31 25.22 21.64
N ALA A 74 1.32 24.56 21.03
CA ALA A 74 1.51 23.26 20.43
C ALA A 74 2.48 23.35 19.23
N PRO A 75 3.46 22.44 19.11
CA PRO A 75 4.40 22.43 18.00
C PRO A 75 3.72 21.93 16.71
N ALA A 76 4.36 22.16 15.56
CA ALA A 76 3.80 21.89 14.23
C ALA A 76 3.31 20.44 14.03
N GLU A 77 3.99 19.47 14.67
CA GLU A 77 3.67 18.05 14.59
C GLU A 77 2.32 17.70 15.22
N ARG A 78 1.82 18.51 16.16
CA ARG A 78 0.47 18.31 16.73
C ARG A 78 -0.63 18.67 15.75
N TYR A 79 -0.38 19.60 14.85
CA TYR A 79 -1.33 19.88 13.77
C TYR A 79 -1.39 18.71 12.78
N ASP A 80 -0.24 18.08 12.49
CA ASP A 80 -0.19 16.86 11.68
C ASP A 80 -0.96 15.72 12.36
N ASP A 81 -0.70 15.45 13.64
CA ASP A 81 -1.43 14.47 14.46
C ASP A 81 -2.95 14.66 14.39
N LEU A 82 -3.42 15.90 14.57
CA LEU A 82 -4.86 16.20 14.53
C LEU A 82 -5.42 16.01 13.11
N ALA A 83 -4.73 16.53 12.10
CA ALA A 83 -5.19 16.47 10.72
C ALA A 83 -5.28 15.01 10.23
N VAL A 84 -4.29 14.18 10.54
CA VAL A 84 -4.30 12.74 10.23
C VAL A 84 -5.41 12.01 10.97
N ALA A 85 -5.59 12.27 12.27
CA ALA A 85 -6.66 11.62 13.04
C ALA A 85 -8.06 12.01 12.53
N LEU A 86 -8.25 13.27 12.12
CA LEU A 86 -9.47 13.73 11.44
C LEU A 86 -9.67 13.00 10.09
N ALA A 87 -8.64 12.91 9.26
CA ALA A 87 -8.71 12.19 7.99
C ALA A 87 -9.05 10.70 8.18
N LYS A 88 -8.43 10.03 9.17
CA LYS A 88 -8.74 8.62 9.52
C LYS A 88 -10.14 8.41 10.07
N THR A 89 -10.77 9.46 10.61
CA THR A 89 -12.16 9.45 11.08
C THR A 89 -13.14 9.96 10.01
N GLY A 90 -12.70 10.11 8.76
CA GLY A 90 -13.53 10.50 7.62
C GLY A 90 -13.78 12.02 7.50
N LYS A 91 -13.14 12.84 8.34
CA LYS A 91 -13.35 14.30 8.42
C LYS A 91 -12.29 15.05 7.60
N LEU A 92 -12.20 14.73 6.30
CA LEU A 92 -11.18 15.28 5.40
C LEU A 92 -11.23 16.81 5.28
N ASP A 93 -12.42 17.41 5.29
CA ASP A 93 -12.56 18.87 5.23
C ASP A 93 -12.01 19.56 6.49
N GLU A 94 -12.34 19.05 7.68
CA GLU A 94 -11.75 19.55 8.93
C GLU A 94 -10.23 19.37 8.94
N ALA A 95 -9.73 18.25 8.41
CA ALA A 95 -8.30 17.98 8.32
C ALA A 95 -7.57 19.02 7.45
N LEU A 96 -8.14 19.41 6.32
CA LEU A 96 -7.59 20.45 5.43
C LEU A 96 -7.63 21.85 6.08
N ILE A 97 -8.64 22.14 6.91
CA ILE A 97 -8.69 23.38 7.70
C ILE A 97 -7.55 23.40 8.71
N VAL A 98 -7.32 22.31 9.45
CA VAL A 98 -6.20 22.20 10.40
C VAL A 98 -4.86 22.41 9.70
N LEU A 99 -4.66 21.87 8.49
CA LEU A 99 -3.44 22.12 7.70
C LEU A 99 -3.36 23.55 7.14
N THR A 100 -4.46 24.29 7.09
CA THR A 100 -4.46 25.73 6.77
C THR A 100 -4.04 26.56 7.96
N ASP A 101 -4.53 26.22 9.14
CA ASP A 101 -4.09 26.87 10.38
C ASP A 101 -2.62 26.54 10.67
N LYS A 102 -2.20 25.30 10.42
CA LYS A 102 -0.79 24.89 10.49
C LYS A 102 0.09 25.73 9.59
N GLU A 103 -0.27 25.89 8.31
CA GLU A 103 0.54 26.66 7.36
C GLU A 103 0.67 28.13 7.78
N ARG A 104 -0.38 28.70 8.40
CA ARG A 104 -0.32 30.07 8.94
C ARG A 104 0.62 30.18 10.14
N ALA A 105 0.60 29.19 11.04
CA ALA A 105 1.42 29.19 12.25
C ALA A 105 2.88 28.76 12.00
N PHE A 106 3.08 27.83 11.06
CA PHE A 106 4.34 27.18 10.72
C PHE A 106 4.48 27.08 9.20
N PRO A 107 4.79 28.20 8.51
CA PRO A 107 4.83 28.23 7.05
C PRO A 107 5.96 27.37 6.48
N GLY A 108 5.74 26.79 5.29
CA GLY A 108 6.79 26.13 4.50
C GLY A 108 7.18 24.72 4.98
N GLN A 109 6.39 24.10 5.86
CA GLN A 109 6.65 22.74 6.34
C GLN A 109 6.27 21.73 5.25
N TYR A 110 7.23 20.89 4.83
CA TYR A 110 6.97 19.88 3.81
C TYR A 110 5.84 18.90 4.19
N THR A 111 5.69 18.56 5.47
CA THR A 111 4.63 17.68 5.97
C THR A 111 3.23 18.27 5.79
N THR A 112 3.10 19.61 5.82
CA THR A 112 1.82 20.28 5.53
C THR A 112 1.38 19.98 4.10
N HIS A 113 2.29 20.15 3.15
CA HIS A 113 2.02 19.90 1.72
C HIS A 113 1.84 18.40 1.42
N ALA A 114 2.62 17.52 2.07
CA ALA A 114 2.46 16.08 1.93
C ALA A 114 1.05 15.63 2.40
N ASN A 115 0.64 16.04 3.59
CA ASN A 115 -0.68 15.70 4.14
C ASN A 115 -1.82 16.30 3.31
N ARG A 116 -1.74 17.57 2.90
CA ARG A 116 -2.72 18.19 2.00
C ARG A 116 -2.85 17.41 0.70
N GLY A 117 -1.73 17.08 0.07
CA GLY A 117 -1.70 16.31 -1.15
C GLY A 117 -2.40 14.97 -1.03
N THR A 118 -2.13 14.23 0.05
CA THR A 118 -2.83 12.99 0.35
C THR A 118 -4.34 13.19 0.57
N PHE A 119 -4.74 14.19 1.35
CA PHE A 119 -6.14 14.40 1.68
C PHE A 119 -6.95 14.85 0.45
N LEU A 120 -6.36 15.68 -0.41
CA LEU A 120 -6.94 16.07 -1.70
C LEU A 120 -7.12 14.86 -2.62
N ALA A 121 -6.12 13.95 -2.68
CA ALA A 121 -6.25 12.70 -3.42
C ALA A 121 -7.40 11.83 -2.88
N GLY A 122 -7.55 11.74 -1.56
CA GLY A 122 -8.68 11.05 -0.91
C GLY A 122 -10.04 11.68 -1.22
N LYS A 123 -10.08 12.97 -1.52
CA LYS A 123 -11.27 13.68 -2.02
C LYS A 123 -11.48 13.56 -3.54
N GLY A 124 -10.56 12.93 -4.25
CA GLY A 124 -10.59 12.80 -5.71
C GLY A 124 -10.01 14.01 -6.47
N ASP A 125 -9.50 15.04 -5.79
CA ASP A 125 -8.79 16.15 -6.44
C ASP A 125 -7.33 15.74 -6.74
N LEU A 126 -7.17 14.94 -7.80
CA LEU A 126 -5.85 14.42 -8.20
C LEU A 126 -4.91 15.54 -8.67
N ALA A 127 -5.46 16.61 -9.26
CA ALA A 127 -4.66 17.73 -9.76
C ALA A 127 -4.09 18.57 -8.60
N GLY A 128 -4.95 18.95 -7.64
CA GLY A 128 -4.52 19.64 -6.43
C GLY A 128 -3.58 18.78 -5.60
N ALA A 129 -3.85 17.48 -5.50
CA ALA A 129 -2.96 16.52 -4.83
C ALA A 129 -1.54 16.53 -5.41
N LEU A 130 -1.40 16.46 -6.74
CA LEU A 130 -0.09 16.49 -7.41
C LEU A 130 0.66 17.81 -7.17
N VAL A 131 -0.04 18.95 -7.15
CA VAL A 131 0.58 20.25 -6.85
C VAL A 131 1.19 20.26 -5.44
N GLU A 132 0.41 19.82 -4.44
CA GLU A 132 0.85 19.81 -3.05
C GLU A 132 1.97 18.79 -2.82
N LEU A 133 1.86 17.57 -3.36
CA LEU A 133 2.92 16.55 -3.23
C LEU A 133 4.23 16.96 -3.90
N ARG A 134 4.17 17.59 -5.09
CA ARG A 134 5.37 18.11 -5.76
C ARG A 134 6.02 19.23 -4.94
N ARG A 135 5.22 20.07 -4.27
CA ARG A 135 5.76 21.08 -3.35
C ARG A 135 6.43 20.41 -2.14
N ALA A 136 5.83 19.38 -1.56
CA ALA A 136 6.44 18.62 -0.47
C ALA A 136 7.80 18.02 -0.88
N VAL A 137 7.86 17.38 -2.06
CA VAL A 137 9.09 16.82 -2.63
C VAL A 137 10.13 17.90 -2.93
N ALA A 138 9.72 19.08 -3.40
CA ALA A 138 10.64 20.18 -3.66
C ALA A 138 11.28 20.73 -2.37
N ILE A 139 10.55 20.73 -1.26
CA ILE A 139 11.06 21.15 0.05
C ILE A 139 11.96 20.06 0.65
N ASN A 140 11.53 18.80 0.58
CA ASN A 140 12.30 17.67 1.08
C ASN A 140 12.19 16.44 0.14
N PRO A 141 13.17 16.24 -0.76
CA PRO A 141 13.16 15.13 -1.72
C PRO A 141 13.35 13.74 -1.07
N LYS A 142 13.87 13.70 0.16
CA LYS A 142 14.05 12.46 0.93
C LYS A 142 13.08 12.37 2.09
N ALA A 143 12.05 13.22 2.07
CA ALA A 143 10.93 13.12 2.98
C ALA A 143 10.51 11.65 3.04
N HIS A 144 10.13 11.21 4.25
CA HIS A 144 9.14 10.14 4.32
C HIS A 144 9.58 8.82 3.65
N PHE A 145 10.90 8.55 3.64
CA PHE A 145 11.52 7.39 2.98
C PHE A 145 11.28 7.31 1.46
N GLY A 146 11.12 8.46 0.79
CA GLY A 146 11.00 8.57 -0.67
C GLY A 146 9.60 8.27 -1.20
N ARG A 147 8.59 8.15 -0.34
CA ARG A 147 7.25 7.67 -0.70
C ARG A 147 6.43 8.63 -1.53
N GLU A 148 6.63 9.93 -1.38
CA GLU A 148 5.89 10.94 -2.13
C GLU A 148 6.15 10.76 -3.63
N HIS A 149 7.34 10.28 -4.01
CA HIS A 149 7.65 9.96 -5.41
C HIS A 149 6.80 8.80 -5.94
N VAL A 150 6.58 7.76 -5.12
CA VAL A 150 5.73 6.62 -5.47
C VAL A 150 4.26 7.02 -5.50
N GLN A 151 3.84 7.89 -4.58
CA GLN A 151 2.49 8.46 -4.57
C GLN A 151 2.22 9.34 -5.79
N ILE A 152 3.15 10.23 -6.16
CA ILE A 152 3.06 11.04 -7.37
C ILE A 152 2.92 10.15 -8.60
N GLN A 153 3.77 9.12 -8.73
CA GLN A 153 3.67 8.15 -9.83
C GLN A 153 2.31 7.45 -9.87
N LEU A 154 1.77 7.05 -8.72
CA LEU A 154 0.43 6.46 -8.65
C LEU A 154 -0.64 7.43 -9.15
N LEU A 155 -0.64 8.68 -8.69
CA LEU A 155 -1.64 9.68 -9.10
C LEU A 155 -1.52 10.05 -10.59
N GLU A 156 -0.29 10.19 -11.11
CA GLU A 156 -0.04 10.41 -12.53
C GLU A 156 -0.53 9.24 -13.38
N TRP A 157 -0.26 8.01 -12.93
CA TRP A 157 -0.74 6.80 -13.58
C TRP A 157 -2.27 6.68 -13.54
N MET A 158 -2.91 7.06 -12.44
CA MET A 158 -4.37 7.14 -12.35
C MET A 158 -4.95 8.16 -13.35
N GLY A 159 -4.30 9.32 -13.52
CA GLY A 159 -4.68 10.28 -14.55
C GLY A 159 -4.54 9.73 -15.97
N ARG A 160 -3.53 8.88 -16.22
CA ARG A 160 -3.35 8.17 -17.49
C ARG A 160 -4.38 7.06 -17.68
N LEU A 161 -4.74 6.31 -16.64
CA LEU A 161 -5.79 5.29 -16.69
C LEU A 161 -7.16 5.87 -17.09
N GLY A 162 -7.48 7.08 -16.63
CA GLY A 162 -8.71 7.76 -17.05
C GLY A 162 -8.80 7.99 -18.56
N LYS A 163 -7.65 8.06 -19.25
CA LYS A 163 -7.55 8.22 -20.71
C LYS A 163 -7.40 6.88 -21.43
N ASP A 164 -6.70 5.93 -20.82
CA ASP A 164 -6.46 4.60 -21.37
C ASP A 164 -6.62 3.52 -20.28
N PRO A 165 -7.83 2.96 -20.13
CA PRO A 165 -8.09 1.90 -19.17
C PRO A 165 -7.31 0.60 -19.44
N ALA A 166 -6.84 0.37 -20.68
CA ALA A 166 -6.06 -0.82 -21.00
C ALA A 166 -4.63 -0.75 -20.46
N LEU A 167 -4.17 0.42 -20.01
CA LEU A 167 -2.86 0.63 -19.39
C LEU A 167 -2.61 -0.33 -18.21
N VAL A 168 -3.66 -0.64 -17.45
CA VAL A 168 -3.61 -1.58 -16.30
C VAL A 168 -3.11 -2.98 -16.66
N ARG A 169 -3.19 -3.35 -17.94
CA ARG A 169 -2.74 -4.66 -18.44
C ARG A 169 -1.32 -4.64 -18.99
N ARG A 170 -0.72 -3.46 -19.17
CA ARG A 170 0.55 -3.25 -19.88
C ARG A 170 1.67 -2.80 -18.96
N GLU A 171 1.37 -2.11 -17.86
CA GLU A 171 2.37 -1.63 -16.92
C GLU A 171 1.84 -1.50 -15.49
N THR A 172 2.74 -1.60 -14.52
CA THR A 172 2.48 -1.12 -13.15
C THR A 172 2.57 0.41 -13.11
N PHE A 173 2.00 1.03 -12.08
CA PHE A 173 2.08 2.48 -11.91
C PHE A 173 3.52 2.99 -11.64
N LEU A 174 4.45 2.08 -11.33
CA LEU A 174 5.89 2.36 -11.23
C LEU A 174 6.61 2.26 -12.59
N GLY A 175 5.87 2.15 -13.70
CA GLY A 175 6.41 2.06 -15.06
C GLY A 175 6.99 0.70 -15.44
N GLN A 176 6.79 -0.33 -14.62
CA GLN A 176 7.27 -1.68 -14.93
C GLN A 176 6.34 -2.32 -15.95
N VAL A 177 6.84 -2.59 -17.16
CA VAL A 177 6.07 -3.26 -18.22
C VAL A 177 5.69 -4.65 -17.77
N VAL A 178 4.41 -5.00 -17.92
CA VAL A 178 3.87 -6.32 -17.62
C VAL A 178 3.61 -7.05 -18.94
N PRO A 179 4.41 -8.06 -19.30
CA PRO A 179 4.29 -8.73 -20.60
C PRO A 179 2.97 -9.49 -20.73
N THR A 180 2.37 -9.40 -21.92
CA THR A 180 1.08 -9.99 -22.26
C THR A 180 1.14 -11.50 -22.52
N ASP A 181 2.31 -12.03 -22.80
CA ASP A 181 2.57 -13.45 -23.10
C ASP A 181 2.90 -14.30 -21.87
N GLY A 182 2.82 -13.71 -20.67
CA GLY A 182 3.13 -14.42 -19.43
C GLY A 182 4.62 -14.76 -19.28
N MET A 183 5.50 -14.28 -20.16
CA MET A 183 6.93 -14.28 -19.92
C MET A 183 7.26 -12.96 -19.27
N VAL A 184 7.50 -12.96 -17.96
CA VAL A 184 8.19 -11.81 -17.39
C VAL A 184 9.62 -11.82 -17.93
N GLU A 185 9.85 -11.14 -19.06
CA GLU A 185 11.18 -10.95 -19.63
C GLU A 185 12.06 -10.08 -18.69
N SER A 186 11.48 -9.41 -17.68
CA SER A 186 12.11 -8.33 -16.91
C SER A 186 12.30 -8.55 -15.39
N VAL A 187 11.48 -9.36 -14.71
CA VAL A 187 11.85 -10.06 -13.45
C VAL A 187 12.83 -11.14 -13.82
N ARG A 188 14.11 -10.74 -13.96
CA ARG A 188 15.26 -11.63 -14.06
C ARG A 188 14.98 -12.86 -13.20
N THR A 189 14.80 -14.02 -13.84
CA THR A 189 14.55 -15.32 -13.19
C THR A 189 15.73 -15.79 -12.32
N ARG A 190 16.74 -14.94 -12.13
CA ARG A 190 17.77 -15.04 -11.11
C ARG A 190 17.59 -13.87 -10.11
N PRO A 191 17.24 -14.16 -8.84
CA PRO A 191 17.10 -13.12 -7.82
C PRO A 191 18.39 -12.31 -7.71
N LEU A 192 18.29 -10.99 -7.77
CA LEU A 192 19.45 -10.09 -7.66
C LEU A 192 20.24 -10.33 -6.36
N ARG A 193 19.53 -10.66 -5.29
CA ARG A 193 20.09 -10.94 -3.95
C ARG A 193 20.82 -12.28 -3.84
N GLY A 194 20.73 -13.16 -4.85
CA GLY A 194 21.47 -14.42 -4.95
C GLY A 194 22.82 -14.30 -5.65
N ARG A 195 23.13 -13.13 -6.23
CA ARG A 195 24.53 -12.77 -6.51
C ARG A 195 25.10 -12.32 -5.19
N ASN A 196 26.11 -13.01 -4.67
CA ASN A 196 26.87 -12.53 -3.53
C ASN A 196 27.19 -11.05 -3.80
N ALA A 197 26.79 -10.14 -2.90
CA ALA A 197 27.01 -8.70 -3.07
C ALA A 197 28.50 -8.36 -3.33
N VAL A 198 29.38 -9.30 -2.98
CA VAL A 198 30.77 -9.40 -3.39
C VAL A 198 30.87 -9.64 -4.91
N GLY A 199 30.89 -8.55 -5.69
CA GLY A 199 31.10 -8.56 -7.15
C GLY A 199 29.96 -8.00 -8.01
N ALA A 200 28.87 -7.51 -7.40
CA ALA A 200 27.79 -6.85 -8.14
C ALA A 200 28.27 -5.55 -8.80
N LYS A 201 27.85 -5.31 -10.05
CA LYS A 201 28.19 -4.07 -10.76
C LYS A 201 27.44 -2.88 -10.12
N PRO A 202 27.97 -1.64 -10.20
CA PRO A 202 27.30 -0.45 -9.65
C PRO A 202 25.84 -0.27 -10.11
N ALA A 203 25.56 -0.56 -11.39
CA ALA A 203 24.20 -0.52 -11.94
C ALA A 203 23.25 -1.52 -11.27
N GLU A 204 23.74 -2.70 -10.90
CA GLU A 204 22.96 -3.75 -10.24
C GLU A 204 22.69 -3.39 -8.78
N LEU A 205 23.67 -2.77 -8.11
CA LEU A 205 23.47 -2.23 -6.76
C LEU A 205 22.44 -1.09 -6.75
N ALA A 206 22.46 -0.21 -7.75
CA ALA A 206 21.47 0.86 -7.91
C ALA A 206 20.06 0.30 -8.16
N GLU A 207 19.93 -0.75 -8.98
CA GLU A 207 18.67 -1.45 -9.22
C GLU A 207 18.12 -2.10 -7.94
N ILE A 208 18.97 -2.77 -7.16
CA ILE A 208 18.60 -3.34 -5.85
C ILE A 208 18.12 -2.25 -4.90
N ALA A 209 18.86 -1.14 -4.80
CA ALA A 209 18.49 -0.02 -3.94
C ALA A 209 17.14 0.60 -4.33
N ALA A 210 16.86 0.71 -5.64
CA ALA A 210 15.58 1.18 -6.15
C ALA A 210 14.42 0.22 -5.81
N LEU A 211 14.65 -1.09 -5.92
CA LEU A 211 13.66 -2.11 -5.51
C LEU A 211 13.36 -2.05 -4.01
N ASP A 212 14.39 -1.89 -3.18
CA ASP A 212 14.22 -1.75 -1.73
C ASP A 212 13.41 -0.48 -1.39
N ALA A 213 13.73 0.65 -2.02
CA ALA A 213 12.98 1.88 -1.85
C ALA A 213 11.51 1.72 -2.26
N ASN A 214 11.24 1.07 -3.39
CA ASN A 214 9.87 0.79 -3.84
C ASN A 214 9.11 -0.10 -2.85
N VAL A 215 9.73 -1.18 -2.35
CA VAL A 215 9.07 -2.08 -1.39
C VAL A 215 8.71 -1.35 -0.10
N VAL A 216 9.64 -0.56 0.46
CA VAL A 216 9.39 0.27 1.64
C VAL A 216 8.24 1.24 1.36
N ALA A 217 8.24 1.86 0.19
CA ALA A 217 7.22 2.82 -0.18
C ALA A 217 5.82 2.22 -0.32
N LEU A 218 5.72 1.10 -1.02
CA LEU A 218 4.48 0.37 -1.24
C LEU A 218 3.88 -0.16 0.06
N VAL A 219 4.72 -0.71 0.94
CA VAL A 219 4.29 -1.16 2.28
C VAL A 219 3.80 0.00 3.12
N GLY A 220 4.48 1.15 3.09
CA GLY A 220 4.03 2.37 3.74
C GLY A 220 2.63 2.78 3.25
N LEU A 221 2.42 2.85 1.93
CA LEU A 221 1.13 3.24 1.33
C LEU A 221 -0.02 2.29 1.74
N ILE A 222 0.26 0.99 1.85
CA ILE A 222 -0.71 -0.02 2.30
C ILE A 222 -1.04 0.14 3.79
N ARG A 223 -0.02 0.37 4.63
CA ARG A 223 -0.17 0.42 6.09
C ARG A 223 -0.77 1.74 6.57
N PHE A 224 -0.19 2.86 6.17
CA PHE A 224 -0.49 4.17 6.73
C PHE A 224 -1.56 4.93 5.92
N GLY A 225 -1.88 4.47 4.70
CA GLY A 225 -2.99 4.98 3.88
C GLY A 225 -4.25 4.13 3.99
N ASP A 226 -4.97 4.05 2.87
CA ASP A 226 -6.01 3.05 2.59
C ASP A 226 -5.57 2.04 1.48
N GLY A 227 -4.27 2.02 1.19
CA GLY A 227 -3.68 1.27 0.09
C GLY A 227 -3.91 -0.24 0.18
N GLU A 228 -4.30 -0.78 1.33
CA GLU A 228 -4.75 -2.16 1.49
C GLU A 228 -5.95 -2.50 0.59
N ARG A 229 -6.71 -1.50 0.15
CA ARG A 229 -7.85 -1.65 -0.76
C ARG A 229 -7.46 -1.60 -2.23
N SER A 230 -6.21 -1.27 -2.54
CA SER A 230 -5.75 -1.04 -3.91
C SER A 230 -5.18 -2.30 -4.55
N PRO A 231 -5.85 -2.90 -5.54
CA PRO A 231 -5.30 -4.04 -6.27
C PRO A 231 -3.94 -3.72 -6.93
N HIS A 232 -3.71 -2.46 -7.34
CA HIS A 232 -2.49 -2.05 -8.04
C HIS A 232 -1.29 -1.88 -7.12
N LEU A 233 -1.49 -1.41 -5.89
CA LEU A 233 -0.41 -1.34 -4.89
C LEU A 233 0.08 -2.74 -4.52
N TRP A 234 -0.85 -3.67 -4.27
CA TRP A 234 -0.50 -5.06 -3.98
C TRP A 234 0.18 -5.76 -5.15
N PHE A 235 -0.26 -5.50 -6.38
CA PHE A 235 0.37 -6.07 -7.56
C PHE A 235 1.79 -5.53 -7.76
N ALA A 236 1.99 -4.23 -7.63
CA ALA A 236 3.32 -3.61 -7.69
C ALA A 236 4.23 -4.11 -6.55
N LEU A 237 3.69 -4.33 -5.35
CA LEU A 237 4.44 -4.91 -4.23
C LEU A 237 4.89 -6.33 -4.54
N GLY A 238 3.99 -7.18 -5.04
CA GLY A 238 4.32 -8.54 -5.49
C GLY A 238 5.41 -8.53 -6.56
N TYR A 239 5.31 -7.62 -7.53
CA TYR A 239 6.27 -7.48 -8.61
C TYR A 239 7.67 -7.10 -8.11
N ASN A 240 7.78 -6.08 -7.25
CA ASN A 240 9.06 -5.64 -6.70
C ASN A 240 9.67 -6.67 -5.74
N LEU A 241 8.85 -7.37 -4.94
CA LEU A 241 9.32 -8.47 -4.08
C LEU A 241 9.85 -9.65 -4.91
N ALA A 242 9.18 -10.00 -6.00
CA ALA A 242 9.64 -11.03 -6.92
C ALA A 242 10.97 -10.65 -7.57
N ALA A 243 11.09 -9.41 -8.06
CA ALA A 243 12.34 -8.87 -8.63
C ALA A 243 13.51 -8.87 -7.61
N ARG A 244 13.20 -8.58 -6.34
CA ARG A 244 14.17 -8.64 -5.24
C ARG A 244 14.57 -10.07 -4.87
N GLY A 245 13.76 -11.06 -5.24
CA GLY A 245 13.97 -12.49 -4.94
C GLY A 245 13.20 -13.00 -3.72
N ASP A 246 12.37 -12.18 -3.09
CA ASP A 246 11.56 -12.54 -1.93
C ASP A 246 10.28 -13.28 -2.37
N SER A 247 10.46 -14.44 -3.00
CA SER A 247 9.38 -15.22 -3.62
C SER A 247 8.24 -15.53 -2.65
N GLN A 248 8.57 -15.79 -1.37
CA GLN A 248 7.56 -16.05 -0.34
C GLN A 248 6.69 -14.84 0.00
N LEU A 249 7.27 -13.64 0.01
CA LEU A 249 6.52 -12.42 0.28
C LEU A 249 5.74 -11.98 -0.96
N ALA A 250 6.32 -12.17 -2.15
CA ALA A 250 5.70 -11.82 -3.42
C ALA A 250 4.37 -12.56 -3.65
N VAL A 251 4.33 -13.87 -3.36
CA VAL A 251 3.13 -14.70 -3.51
C VAL A 251 1.98 -14.20 -2.64
N ASN A 252 2.26 -13.79 -1.41
CA ASN A 252 1.26 -13.19 -0.51
C ASN A 252 0.69 -11.88 -1.08
N ALA A 253 1.56 -10.99 -1.57
CA ALA A 253 1.14 -9.72 -2.16
C ALA A 253 0.32 -9.91 -3.45
N PHE A 254 0.70 -10.84 -4.32
CA PHE A 254 -0.09 -11.17 -5.52
C PHE A 254 -1.44 -11.78 -5.17
N ARG A 255 -1.53 -12.60 -4.11
CA ARG A 255 -2.81 -13.14 -3.64
C ARG A 255 -3.73 -12.03 -3.15
N GLN A 256 -3.21 -11.00 -2.48
CA GLN A 256 -4.01 -9.83 -2.12
C GLN A 256 -4.48 -9.03 -3.33
N ALA A 257 -3.60 -8.82 -4.32
CA ALA A 257 -3.99 -8.18 -5.57
C ALA A 257 -5.12 -8.95 -6.29
N GLU A 258 -5.05 -10.28 -6.31
CA GLU A 258 -6.08 -11.15 -6.88
C GLU A 258 -7.42 -11.04 -6.12
N ARG A 259 -7.37 -11.10 -4.79
CA ARG A 259 -8.56 -10.95 -3.93
C ARG A 259 -9.26 -9.60 -4.15
N LEU A 260 -8.49 -8.56 -4.47
CA LEU A 260 -8.99 -7.22 -4.77
C LEU A 260 -9.36 -7.01 -6.26
N GLY A 261 -9.27 -8.06 -7.08
CA GLY A 261 -9.71 -8.01 -8.48
C GLY A 261 -8.70 -7.41 -9.46
N HIS A 262 -7.39 -7.41 -9.15
CA HIS A 262 -6.39 -6.93 -10.10
C HIS A 262 -6.44 -7.78 -11.40
N PRO A 263 -6.53 -7.17 -12.59
CA PRO A 263 -6.81 -7.88 -13.84
C PRO A 263 -5.71 -8.87 -14.26
N LEU A 264 -4.49 -8.66 -13.80
CA LEU A 264 -3.34 -9.54 -14.07
C LEU A 264 -3.02 -10.48 -12.91
N ALA A 265 -3.59 -10.24 -11.72
CA ALA A 265 -3.31 -11.04 -10.55
C ALA A 265 -4.06 -12.36 -10.52
N ALA A 266 -4.88 -12.73 -11.52
CA ALA A 266 -5.36 -14.10 -11.74
C ALA A 266 -4.79 -14.76 -13.03
N GLY A 267 -4.51 -13.97 -14.06
CA GLY A 267 -4.15 -14.46 -15.40
C GLY A 267 -2.69 -14.87 -15.66
N GLN A 268 -1.77 -14.61 -14.73
CA GLN A 268 -0.32 -14.91 -14.90
C GLN A 268 0.09 -16.23 -14.22
N GLY A 269 -0.55 -17.34 -14.61
CA GLY A 269 -0.37 -18.66 -14.00
C GLY A 269 1.05 -19.25 -14.16
N GLY A 270 1.70 -19.06 -15.32
CA GLY A 270 3.06 -19.57 -15.57
C GLY A 270 4.14 -18.90 -14.69
N ILE A 271 4.03 -17.58 -14.51
CA ILE A 271 4.92 -16.74 -13.71
C ILE A 271 4.80 -17.10 -12.23
N ARG A 272 3.55 -17.26 -11.77
CA ARG A 272 3.28 -17.71 -10.41
C ARG A 272 3.71 -19.13 -10.17
N ALA A 273 3.60 -20.03 -11.14
CA ALA A 273 4.14 -21.36 -11.02
C ALA A 273 5.67 -21.33 -10.84
N SER A 274 6.41 -20.44 -11.53
CA SER A 274 7.86 -20.29 -11.27
C SER A 274 8.17 -19.71 -9.89
N ILE A 275 7.42 -18.70 -9.44
CA ILE A 275 7.60 -18.13 -8.09
C ILE A 275 7.22 -19.16 -7.01
N ILE A 276 6.17 -19.94 -7.22
CA ILE A 276 5.75 -21.03 -6.33
C ILE A 276 6.78 -22.17 -6.32
N ARG A 277 7.37 -22.53 -7.45
CA ARG A 277 8.48 -23.51 -7.49
C ARG A 277 9.67 -23.02 -6.67
N ALA A 278 10.05 -21.75 -6.80
CA ALA A 278 11.09 -21.15 -5.98
C ALA A 278 10.70 -21.06 -4.49
N PHE A 279 9.44 -20.74 -4.19
CA PHE A 279 8.84 -20.77 -2.84
C PHE A 279 8.95 -22.16 -2.20
N ASN A 280 8.65 -23.21 -2.96
CA ASN A 280 8.64 -24.60 -2.51
C ASN A 280 10.02 -25.26 -2.42
N ALA A 281 11.06 -24.70 -3.04
CA ALA A 281 12.43 -25.25 -2.96
C ALA A 281 13.02 -25.25 -1.53
N GLY A 282 12.32 -24.68 -0.54
CA GLY A 282 12.61 -24.76 0.90
C GLY A 282 11.60 -25.53 1.76
N ALA A 283 10.64 -26.27 1.17
CA ALA A 283 9.63 -27.08 1.87
C ALA A 283 9.43 -28.45 1.18
N PRO A 284 8.91 -29.49 1.87
CA PRO A 284 8.74 -30.82 1.26
C PRO A 284 7.68 -30.78 0.14
N THR A 285 8.16 -30.96 -1.09
CA THR A 285 7.49 -31.37 -2.34
C THR A 285 5.96 -31.28 -2.40
N LEU A 286 5.44 -30.26 -3.08
CA LEU A 286 4.24 -30.41 -3.90
C LEU A 286 4.65 -31.11 -5.20
N GLU A 287 4.01 -32.23 -5.54
CA GLU A 287 4.39 -33.02 -6.71
C GLU A 287 4.44 -32.19 -8.01
N PRO A 288 5.42 -32.46 -8.88
CA PRO A 288 5.71 -31.66 -10.05
C PRO A 288 4.75 -31.99 -11.19
N ASP A 289 3.54 -31.44 -11.16
CA ASP A 289 2.65 -31.46 -12.32
C ASP A 289 3.08 -30.42 -13.37
N GLY A 290 4.18 -30.70 -14.07
CA GLY A 290 4.57 -30.09 -15.35
C GLY A 290 4.76 -28.56 -15.41
N PRO A 291 5.16 -28.02 -16.57
CA PRO A 291 5.42 -26.59 -16.72
C PRO A 291 4.09 -25.81 -16.79
N GLY A 292 3.77 -25.07 -15.73
CA GLY A 292 2.95 -23.85 -15.83
C GLY A 292 1.44 -23.96 -15.55
N THR A 293 0.98 -24.85 -14.68
CA THR A 293 -0.47 -25.00 -14.45
C THR A 293 -0.99 -24.21 -13.24
N ILE A 294 -2.17 -23.62 -13.42
CA ILE A 294 -3.05 -22.99 -12.41
C ILE A 294 -3.18 -23.85 -11.12
N GLY A 295 -2.93 -25.16 -11.20
CA GLY A 295 -2.98 -26.11 -10.09
C GLY A 295 -2.05 -25.77 -8.91
N ALA A 296 -0.83 -25.29 -9.15
CA ALA A 296 0.08 -24.92 -8.05
C ALA A 296 -0.43 -23.69 -7.27
N TRP A 297 -1.01 -22.71 -7.98
CA TRP A 297 -1.62 -21.52 -7.37
C TRP A 297 -2.89 -21.88 -6.61
N ALA A 298 -3.77 -22.70 -7.21
CA ALA A 298 -4.98 -23.20 -6.56
C ALA A 298 -4.67 -23.97 -5.25
N LYS A 299 -3.59 -24.77 -5.22
CA LYS A 299 -3.12 -25.48 -4.02
C LYS A 299 -2.54 -24.53 -2.96
N ALA A 300 -1.87 -23.46 -3.36
CA ALA A 300 -1.27 -22.49 -2.44
C ALA A 300 -2.31 -21.54 -1.81
N THR A 301 -3.36 -21.18 -2.54
CA THR A 301 -4.37 -20.20 -2.13
C THR A 301 -4.93 -20.41 -0.71
N PRO A 302 -5.38 -21.61 -0.29
CA PRO A 302 -5.90 -21.82 1.06
C PRO A 302 -4.88 -21.52 2.16
N VAL A 303 -3.60 -21.81 1.93
CA VAL A 303 -2.51 -21.56 2.89
C VAL A 303 -2.27 -20.05 3.03
N LEU A 304 -2.24 -19.33 1.91
CA LEU A 304 -2.05 -17.87 1.89
C LEU A 304 -3.23 -17.14 2.55
N ASP A 305 -4.45 -17.60 2.28
CA ASP A 305 -5.67 -17.04 2.86
C ASP A 305 -5.74 -17.29 4.38
N ALA A 306 -5.31 -18.48 4.84
CA ALA A 306 -5.21 -18.77 6.26
C ALA A 306 -4.14 -17.91 6.97
N ALA A 307 -2.99 -17.69 6.34
CA ALA A 307 -1.95 -16.79 6.85
C ALA A 307 -2.48 -15.35 6.99
N TRP A 308 -3.16 -14.86 5.95
CA TRP A 308 -3.82 -13.55 5.97
C TRP A 308 -4.83 -13.42 7.12
N ALA A 309 -5.71 -14.41 7.28
CA ALA A 309 -6.71 -14.42 8.35
C ALA A 309 -6.07 -14.39 9.74
N LYS A 310 -4.94 -15.09 9.94
CA LYS A 310 -4.18 -15.08 11.19
C LYS A 310 -3.55 -13.71 11.48
N GLY A 311 -3.02 -13.03 10.47
CA GLY A 311 -2.50 -11.67 10.60
C GLY A 311 -3.61 -10.69 10.99
N GLN A 312 -4.75 -10.75 10.31
CA GLN A 312 -5.93 -9.94 10.63
C GLN A 312 -6.42 -10.18 12.07
N ALA A 313 -6.50 -11.44 12.52
CA ALA A 313 -6.87 -11.77 13.90
C ALA A 313 -5.86 -11.24 14.93
N THR A 314 -4.58 -11.14 14.58
CA THR A 314 -3.54 -10.55 15.43
C THR A 314 -3.72 -9.04 15.56
N MET A 315 -3.93 -8.36 14.43
CA MET A 315 -4.22 -6.92 14.40
C MET A 315 -5.49 -6.58 15.21
N THR A 316 -6.59 -7.32 15.02
CA THR A 316 -7.85 -7.11 15.77
C THR A 316 -7.66 -7.26 17.27
N ARG A 317 -6.89 -8.27 17.73
CA ARG A 317 -6.59 -8.45 19.16
C ARG A 317 -5.78 -7.28 19.73
N ARG A 318 -4.82 -6.76 18.95
CA ARG A 318 -4.04 -5.58 19.33
C ARG A 318 -4.93 -4.35 19.48
N GLN A 319 -5.78 -4.07 18.49
CA GLN A 319 -6.75 -2.97 18.50
C GLN A 319 -7.71 -3.07 19.69
N ALA A 320 -8.25 -4.25 19.98
CA ALA A 320 -9.10 -4.43 21.17
C ALA A 320 -8.35 -4.15 22.48
N GLY A 321 -7.04 -4.41 22.54
CA GLY A 321 -6.18 -4.04 23.67
C GLY A 321 -5.98 -2.54 23.80
N GLU A 322 -5.82 -1.85 22.68
CA GLU A 322 -5.74 -0.39 22.57
C GLU A 322 -7.06 0.28 23.01
N ASP A 323 -8.19 -0.18 22.48
CA ASP A 323 -9.54 0.31 22.84
C ASP A 323 -9.78 0.21 24.35
N ARG A 324 -9.44 -0.93 24.96
CA ARG A 324 -9.55 -1.09 26.42
C ARG A 324 -8.73 -0.07 27.21
N ARG A 325 -7.55 0.34 26.71
CA ARG A 325 -6.72 1.36 27.37
C ARG A 325 -7.33 2.75 27.21
N ILE A 326 -7.87 3.05 26.03
CA ILE A 326 -8.56 4.31 25.72
C ILE A 326 -9.81 4.46 26.59
N THR A 327 -10.67 3.45 26.66
CA THR A 327 -11.87 3.45 27.52
C THR A 327 -11.52 3.65 29.00
N LYS A 328 -10.39 3.10 29.46
CA LYS A 328 -9.86 3.31 30.82
C LYS A 328 -9.14 4.65 31.00
N ARG A 329 -9.21 5.56 30.01
CA ARG A 329 -8.53 6.87 29.98
C ARG A 329 -7.02 6.80 30.20
N ARG A 330 -6.39 5.67 29.86
CA ARG A 330 -4.94 5.49 29.98
C ARG A 330 -4.20 6.04 28.76
N LEU A 331 -4.48 7.30 28.40
CA LEU A 331 -3.99 7.91 27.16
C LEU A 331 -2.47 7.99 27.11
N ARG A 332 -1.81 8.26 28.24
CA ARG A 332 -0.34 8.21 28.35
C ARG A 332 0.26 6.85 27.97
N ALA A 333 -0.43 5.76 28.29
CA ALA A 333 0.00 4.41 27.94
C ALA A 333 -0.32 4.02 26.48
N VAL A 334 -1.11 4.85 25.78
CA VAL A 334 -1.48 4.65 24.37
C VAL A 334 -0.60 5.52 23.48
N PHE A 335 -0.47 6.81 23.79
CA PHE A 335 0.25 7.78 22.98
C PHE A 335 1.70 8.04 23.44
N GLY A 336 2.09 7.54 24.61
CA GLY A 336 3.50 7.53 25.05
C GLY A 336 4.04 8.84 25.63
N TYR A 337 3.18 9.79 25.99
CA TYR A 337 3.56 11.05 26.66
C TYR A 337 2.62 11.35 27.83
#